data_AF-A0A535F7X8-F1
#
_entry.id   AF-A0A535F7X8-F1
#
_cell.length_a   1.000
_cell.length_b   1.000
_cell.length_c   1.000
_cell.angle_alpha   90.00
_cell.angle_beta   90.00
_cell.angle_gamma   90.00
#
_symmetry.space_group_name_H-M   'P 1'
#
loop_
_entity.id
_entity.type
_entity.pdbx_description
1 polymer ?
#
loop_
_entity_poly.entity_id
_entity_poly.type
_entity_poly.pdbx_seq_one_letter_code
_entity_poly.pdbx_strand_id
1 'polypeptide(L)'
;MNVRLKLISTGILLCLALGLTIFCALQTVQAVQRFQQSRHMALTGDVRSIRPWMTIPYVSRVYHVPESYLLQRLHVSDPRSVSHVTLLSLAERFHRTPDALIHEVQTAIQTYRKQHPSQPQPGRSHRVKPPPVGRKKT
;
A
#
# COMPACT_ATOMS: atom_id res chain seq x y z
N MET A 1 -28.34 -33.26 40.00
CA MET A 1 -27.49 -32.61 38.95
C MET A 1 -27.06 -31.25 39.47
N ASN A 2 -25.78 -31.10 39.81
CA ASN A 2 -25.30 -30.07 40.74
C ASN A 2 -25.26 -28.68 40.09
N VAL A 3 -26.11 -27.77 40.56
CA VAL A 3 -26.21 -26.36 40.13
C VAL A 3 -24.85 -25.64 40.19
N ARG A 4 -24.00 -26.02 41.14
CA ARG A 4 -22.62 -25.52 41.27
C ARG A 4 -21.73 -25.87 40.06
N LEU A 5 -21.90 -27.07 39.49
CA LEU A 5 -21.14 -27.50 38.30
C LEU A 5 -21.55 -26.70 37.06
N LYS A 6 -22.84 -26.37 36.94
CA LYS A 6 -23.35 -25.49 35.88
C LYS A 6 -22.77 -24.08 36.00
N LEU A 7 -22.76 -23.49 37.19
CA LEU A 7 -22.17 -22.16 37.42
C LEU A 7 -20.67 -22.11 37.10
N ILE A 8 -19.92 -23.15 37.48
CA ILE A 8 -18.48 -23.25 37.14
C ILE A 8 -18.28 -23.37 35.63
N SER A 9 -19.07 -24.20 34.95
CA SER A 9 -19.02 -24.36 33.49
C SER A 9 -19.33 -23.06 32.75
N THR A 10 -20.37 -22.32 33.17
CA THR A 10 -20.73 -21.04 32.57
C THR A 10 -19.65 -19.99 32.79
N GLY A 11 -19.04 -19.94 33.99
CA GLY A 11 -17.93 -19.03 34.28
C GLY A 11 -16.70 -19.30 33.43
N ILE A 12 -16.31 -20.57 33.27
CA ILE A 12 -15.18 -20.97 32.41
C ILE A 12 -15.46 -20.62 30.96
N LEU A 13 -16.68 -20.88 30.47
CA LEU A 13 -17.07 -20.56 29.09
C LEU A 13 -17.04 -19.05 28.83
N LEU A 14 -17.47 -18.24 29.80
CA LEU A 14 -17.44 -16.78 29.70
C LEU A 14 -15.98 -16.26 29.67
N CYS A 15 -15.11 -16.78 30.54
CA CYS A 15 -13.69 -16.42 30.55
C CYS A 15 -12.99 -16.80 29.25
N LEU A 16 -13.27 -17.99 28.71
CA LEU A 16 -12.74 -18.42 27.41
C LEU A 16 -13.19 -17.50 26.29
N ALA A 17 -14.48 -17.16 26.24
CA ALA A 17 -15.02 -16.26 25.22
C ALA A 17 -14.38 -14.86 25.29
N LEU A 18 -14.24 -14.28 26.49
CA LEU A 18 -13.57 -12.99 26.66
C LEU A 18 -12.09 -13.05 26.24
N GLY A 19 -11.36 -14.09 26.66
CA GLY A 19 -9.96 -14.29 26.30
C GLY A 19 -9.73 -14.39 24.79
N LEU A 20 -10.55 -15.21 24.10
CA LEU A 20 -10.52 -15.36 22.64
C LEU A 20 -10.78 -14.02 21.93
N THR A 21 -11.74 -13.23 22.42
CA THR A 21 -12.11 -11.95 21.80
C THR A 21 -10.97 -10.93 21.90
N ILE A 22 -10.34 -10.82 23.08
CA ILE A 22 -9.20 -9.93 23.30
C ILE A 22 -7.99 -10.37 22.46
N PHE A 23 -7.73 -11.67 22.40
CA PHE A 23 -6.62 -12.21 21.62
C PHE A 23 -6.78 -11.95 20.10
N CYS A 24 -7.98 -12.17 19.56
CA CYS A 24 -8.30 -11.85 18.17
C CYS A 24 -8.18 -10.35 17.87
N ALA A 25 -8.64 -9.48 18.78
CA ALA A 25 -8.50 -8.04 18.62
C ALA A 25 -7.03 -7.61 18.55
N LEU A 26 -6.17 -8.13 19.42
CA LEU A 26 -4.74 -7.83 19.42
C LEU A 26 -4.06 -8.31 18.13
N GLN A 27 -4.36 -9.54 17.67
CA GLN A 27 -3.79 -10.05 16.42
C GLN A 27 -4.21 -9.21 15.20
N THR A 28 -5.48 -8.80 15.15
CA THR A 28 -6.00 -7.98 14.04
C THR A 28 -5.34 -6.61 14.03
N VAL A 29 -5.19 -5.97 15.19
CA VAL A 29 -4.55 -4.65 15.30
C VAL A 29 -3.06 -4.72 14.93
N GLN A 30 -2.35 -5.75 15.37
CA GLN A 30 -0.93 -5.93 15.02
C GLN A 30 -0.74 -6.14 13.51
N ALA A 31 -1.61 -6.91 12.85
CA ALA A 31 -1.57 -7.09 11.40
C ALA A 31 -1.85 -5.77 10.65
N VAL A 32 -2.83 -4.99 11.11
CA VAL A 32 -3.17 -3.69 10.52
C VAL A 32 -2.06 -2.67 10.75
N GLN A 33 -1.44 -2.63 11.94
CA GLN A 33 -0.31 -1.74 12.22
C GLN A 33 0.90 -2.06 11.34
N ARG A 34 1.23 -3.34 11.11
CA ARG A 34 2.30 -3.73 10.17
C ARG A 34 2.02 -3.27 8.74
N PHE A 35 0.74 -3.29 8.34
CA PHE A 35 0.31 -2.76 7.05
C PHE A 35 0.45 -1.23 6.99
N GLN A 36 0.02 -0.50 8.03
CA GLN A 36 0.13 0.96 8.15
C GLN A 36 1.59 1.43 8.15
N GLN A 37 2.47 0.74 8.86
CA GLN A 37 3.90 1.06 8.95
C GLN A 37 4.63 0.79 7.63
N SER A 38 4.27 -0.30 6.93
CA SER A 38 4.72 -0.55 5.55
C SER A 38 4.26 0.56 4.60
N ARG A 39 3.04 1.08 4.77
CA ARG A 39 2.55 2.23 3.99
C ARG A 39 3.31 3.51 4.28
N HIS A 40 3.70 3.75 5.53
CA HIS A 40 4.53 4.91 5.89
C HIS A 40 5.92 4.82 5.24
N MET A 41 6.56 3.65 5.23
CA MET A 41 7.85 3.46 4.54
C MET A 41 7.74 3.61 3.02
N ALA A 42 6.63 3.16 2.42
CA ALA A 42 6.35 3.39 1.00
C ALA A 42 6.14 4.87 0.67
N LEU A 43 5.54 5.64 1.59
CA LEU A 43 5.36 7.09 1.47
C LEU A 43 6.67 7.88 1.67
N THR A 44 7.64 7.35 2.42
CA THR A 44 9.00 7.94 2.54
C THR A 44 9.79 7.83 1.23
N GLY A 45 9.27 7.12 0.23
CA GLY A 45 9.90 7.00 -1.09
C GLY A 45 11.08 6.03 -1.11
N ASP A 46 11.18 5.09 -0.17
CA ASP A 46 12.16 4.02 -0.27
C ASP A 46 11.69 3.00 -1.30
N VAL A 47 12.44 2.87 -2.39
CA VAL A 47 12.13 2.00 -3.53
C VAL A 47 12.18 0.52 -3.13
N ARG A 48 12.85 0.19 -2.02
CA ARG A 48 12.89 -1.18 -1.45
C ARG A 48 11.55 -1.68 -0.93
N SER A 49 10.56 -0.80 -0.74
CA SER A 49 9.23 -1.15 -0.23
C SER A 49 8.23 -1.62 -1.30
N ILE A 50 8.66 -1.68 -2.57
CA ILE A 50 7.85 -2.21 -3.67
C ILE A 50 7.58 -3.70 -3.45
N ARG A 51 6.33 -4.12 -3.59
CA ARG A 51 5.90 -5.51 -3.39
C ARG A 51 5.29 -6.11 -4.67
N PRO A 52 5.35 -7.44 -4.86
CA PRO A 52 4.83 -8.12 -6.06
C PRO A 52 3.33 -7.89 -6.32
N TRP A 53 2.54 -7.64 -5.27
CA TRP A 53 1.10 -7.39 -5.42
C TRP A 53 0.77 -5.99 -5.97
N MET A 54 1.73 -5.06 -5.99
CA MET A 54 1.48 -3.69 -6.46
C MET A 54 1.27 -3.68 -7.97
N THR A 55 0.41 -2.77 -8.45
CA THR A 55 0.18 -2.55 -9.88
C THR A 55 1.03 -1.38 -10.39
N ILE A 56 1.29 -1.33 -11.71
CA ILE A 56 2.03 -0.24 -12.35
C ILE A 56 1.43 1.15 -12.03
N PRO A 57 0.10 1.40 -12.19
CA PRO A 57 -0.47 2.71 -11.86
C PRO A 57 -0.40 3.05 -10.37
N TYR A 58 -0.42 2.05 -9.48
CA TYR A 58 -0.22 2.27 -8.05
C TYR A 58 1.21 2.75 -7.76
N VAL A 59 2.22 2.06 -8.32
CA VAL A 59 3.63 2.43 -8.17
C VAL A 59 3.88 3.83 -8.76
N SER A 60 3.33 4.11 -9.94
CA SER A 60 3.40 5.44 -10.57
C SER A 60 2.91 6.56 -9.65
N ARG A 61 1.75 6.34 -9.01
CA ARG A 61 1.14 7.32 -8.09
C ARG A 61 1.89 7.48 -6.77
N VAL A 62 2.39 6.38 -6.20
CA VAL A 62 3.07 6.39 -4.89
C VAL A 62 4.50 6.91 -4.99
N TYR A 63 5.23 6.54 -6.04
CA TYR A 63 6.63 6.93 -6.23
C TYR A 63 6.81 8.14 -7.17
N HIS A 64 5.70 8.74 -7.63
CA HIS A 64 5.70 9.91 -8.51
C HIS A 64 6.50 9.71 -9.81
N VAL A 65 6.42 8.52 -10.40
CA VAL A 65 7.08 8.18 -11.66
C VAL A 65 6.02 7.96 -12.75
N PRO A 66 6.16 8.55 -13.95
CA PRO A 66 5.19 8.35 -15.03
C PRO A 66 5.02 6.87 -15.37
N GLU A 67 3.78 6.43 -15.56
CA GLU A 67 3.45 5.05 -15.97
C GLU A 67 4.08 4.72 -17.33
N SER A 68 4.06 5.66 -18.28
CA SER A 68 4.70 5.50 -19.59
C SER A 68 6.20 5.20 -19.48
N TYR A 69 6.90 5.86 -18.55
CA TYR A 69 8.33 5.60 -18.32
C TYR A 69 8.57 4.19 -17.76
N LEU A 70 7.75 3.77 -16.79
CA LEU A 70 7.85 2.42 -16.23
C LEU A 70 7.56 1.34 -17.28
N LEU A 71 6.51 1.52 -18.08
CA LEU A 71 6.14 0.58 -19.14
C LEU A 71 7.21 0.46 -20.21
N GLN A 72 7.81 1.58 -20.62
CA GLN A 72 8.91 1.60 -21.57
C GLN A 72 10.14 0.87 -21.03
N ARG A 73 10.49 1.09 -19.76
CA ARG A 73 11.63 0.41 -19.12
C ARG A 73 11.39 -1.08 -18.96
N LEU A 74 10.15 -1.48 -18.68
CA LEU A 74 9.75 -2.87 -18.51
C LEU A 74 9.45 -3.59 -19.84
N HIS A 75 9.68 -2.91 -20.98
CA HIS A 75 9.45 -3.41 -22.33
C HIS A 75 8.01 -3.92 -22.57
N VAL A 76 7.03 -3.26 -21.94
CA VAL A 76 5.62 -3.60 -22.11
C VAL A 76 5.04 -2.85 -23.29
N SER A 77 4.68 -3.57 -24.35
CA SER A 77 4.13 -3.00 -25.57
C SER A 77 2.66 -2.57 -25.48
N ASP A 78 1.90 -3.12 -24.53
CA ASP A 78 0.47 -2.82 -24.39
C ASP A 78 0.13 -2.27 -22.99
N PRO A 79 -0.05 -0.95 -22.84
CA PRO A 79 -0.40 -0.33 -21.56
C PRO A 79 -1.77 -0.80 -21.04
N ARG A 80 -2.74 -1.09 -21.93
CA ARG A 80 -4.12 -1.37 -21.50
C ARG A 80 -4.26 -2.74 -20.85
N SER A 81 -3.48 -3.73 -21.30
CA SER A 81 -3.51 -5.08 -20.73
C SER A 81 -2.77 -5.21 -19.40
N VAL A 82 -2.04 -4.18 -18.95
CA VAL A 82 -1.22 -4.22 -17.74
C VAL A 82 -1.62 -3.23 -16.64
N SER A 83 -2.46 -2.22 -16.93
CA SER A 83 -2.89 -1.23 -15.92
C SER A 83 -3.59 -1.86 -14.71
N HIS A 84 -4.25 -3.01 -14.89
CA HIS A 84 -4.96 -3.73 -13.82
C HIS A 84 -4.21 -4.96 -13.30
N VAL A 85 -2.99 -5.20 -13.76
CA VAL A 85 -2.22 -6.41 -13.45
C VAL A 85 -1.17 -6.10 -12.39
N THR A 86 -1.00 -7.01 -11.44
CA THR A 86 0.03 -6.90 -10.40
C THR A 86 1.41 -7.20 -11.00
N LEU A 87 2.48 -6.69 -10.39
CA LEU A 87 3.86 -7.01 -10.79
C LEU A 87 4.11 -8.52 -10.80
N LEU A 88 3.50 -9.28 -9.87
CA LEU A 88 3.57 -10.74 -9.82
C LEU A 88 2.98 -11.37 -11.08
N SER A 89 1.72 -11.07 -11.39
CA SER A 89 1.05 -11.61 -12.58
C SER A 89 1.71 -11.13 -13.88
N LEU A 90 2.34 -9.96 -13.86
CA LEU A 90 3.13 -9.46 -14.97
C LEU A 90 4.40 -10.31 -15.17
N ALA A 91 5.11 -10.62 -14.08
CA ALA A 91 6.29 -11.49 -14.12
C ALA A 91 5.95 -12.87 -14.67
N GLU A 92 4.82 -13.45 -14.24
CA GLU A 92 4.32 -14.72 -14.76
C GLU A 92 4.04 -14.67 -16.27
N ARG A 93 3.34 -13.63 -16.76
CA ARG A 93 3.07 -13.48 -18.20
C ARG A 93 4.34 -13.35 -19.05
N PHE A 94 5.35 -12.65 -18.52
CA PHE A 94 6.62 -12.49 -19.20
C PHE A 94 7.62 -13.63 -18.92
N HIS A 95 7.21 -14.69 -18.22
CA HIS A 95 8.07 -15.81 -17.82
C HIS A 95 9.35 -15.36 -17.09
N ARG A 96 9.27 -14.29 -16.30
CA ARG A 96 10.36 -13.75 -15.49
C ARG A 96 10.14 -14.07 -14.02
N THR A 97 11.21 -14.07 -13.23
CA THR A 97 11.07 -14.16 -11.78
C THR A 97 10.50 -12.85 -11.22
N PRO A 98 9.59 -12.91 -10.23
CA PRO A 98 9.01 -11.72 -9.62
C PRO A 98 10.08 -10.78 -9.05
N ASP A 99 11.14 -11.33 -8.45
CA ASP A 99 12.26 -10.56 -7.90
C ASP A 99 13.03 -9.78 -8.96
N ALA A 100 13.30 -10.39 -10.13
CA ALA A 100 14.00 -9.70 -11.22
C ALA A 100 13.17 -8.52 -11.75
N LEU A 101 11.87 -8.71 -11.92
CA LEU A 101 10.96 -7.66 -12.38
C LEU A 101 10.88 -6.52 -11.35
N ILE A 102 10.79 -6.85 -10.06
CA ILE A 102 10.78 -5.85 -8.98
C ILE A 102 12.10 -5.08 -8.97
N HIS A 103 13.24 -5.76 -9.10
CA HIS A 103 14.55 -5.11 -9.15
C HIS A 103 14.69 -4.17 -10.35
N GLU A 104 14.15 -4.53 -11.51
CA GLU A 104 14.12 -3.69 -12.71
C GLU A 104 13.27 -2.43 -12.49
N VAL A 105 12.07 -2.57 -11.91
CA VAL A 105 11.22 -1.44 -11.53
C VAL A 105 11.89 -0.54 -10.50
N GLN A 106 12.55 -1.13 -9.49
CA GLN A 106 13.30 -0.38 -8.48
C GLN A 106 14.42 0.43 -9.12
N THR A 107 15.18 -0.19 -10.01
CA THR A 107 16.26 0.45 -10.75
C THR A 107 15.71 1.58 -11.62
N ALA A 108 14.61 1.36 -12.33
CA ALA A 108 13.97 2.38 -13.16
C ALA A 108 13.54 3.61 -12.34
N ILE A 109 12.90 3.42 -11.18
CA ILE A 109 12.51 4.51 -10.28
C ILE A 109 13.73 5.28 -9.76
N GLN A 110 14.79 4.56 -9.36
CA GLN A 110 16.02 5.20 -8.92
C GLN A 110 16.69 6.01 -10.03
N THR A 111 16.77 5.45 -11.25
CA THR A 111 17.29 6.16 -12.42
C THR A 111 16.47 7.42 -12.70
N TYR A 112 15.14 7.31 -12.70
CA TYR A 112 14.24 8.43 -12.94
C TYR A 112 14.45 9.55 -11.92
N ARG A 113 14.58 9.23 -10.63
CA ARG A 113 14.83 10.20 -9.54
C ARG A 113 16.21 10.84 -9.62
N LYS A 114 17.24 10.11 -10.07
CA LYS A 114 18.57 10.69 -10.31
C LYS A 114 18.55 11.69 -11.47
N GLN A 115 17.80 11.37 -12.53
CA GLN A 115 17.65 12.22 -13.71
C GLN A 115 16.72 13.42 -13.47
N HIS A 116 15.74 13.25 -12.59
CA HIS A 116 14.79 14.29 -12.19
C HIS A 116 14.89 14.49 -10.67
N PRO A 117 15.90 15.24 -10.19
CA PRO A 117 15.99 15.65 -8.79
C PRO A 117 14.88 16.67 -8.48
N SER A 118 13.63 16.20 -8.43
CA SER A 118 12.48 16.99 -8.03
C SER A 118 12.30 16.87 -6.52
N GLN A 119 12.25 18.04 -5.87
CA GLN A 119 12.17 18.32 -4.44
C GLN A 119 11.53 17.23 -3.55
N PRO A 120 12.07 16.99 -2.34
CA PRO A 120 11.37 16.20 -1.33
C PRO A 120 10.03 16.88 -1.07
N GLN A 121 8.92 16.25 -1.44
CA GLN A 121 7.59 16.82 -1.21
C GLN A 121 7.32 16.71 0.30
N PRO A 122 7.40 17.81 1.07
CA PRO A 122 6.94 17.80 2.45
C PRO A 122 5.42 17.69 2.38
N GLY A 123 4.82 17.01 3.34
CA GLY A 123 3.39 16.73 3.33
C GLY A 123 2.51 17.92 2.97
N ARG A 124 1.37 17.65 2.33
CA ARG A 124 0.17 18.48 2.38
C ARG A 124 0.42 20.00 2.42
N SER A 125 0.61 20.63 1.26
CA SER A 125 -0.05 21.93 1.09
C SER A 125 -1.47 21.65 0.65
N HIS A 126 -2.34 21.52 1.64
CA HIS A 126 -3.76 21.77 1.48
C HIS A 126 -3.88 23.15 0.82
N ARG A 127 -4.04 23.18 -0.50
CA ARG A 127 -4.43 24.39 -1.22
C ARG A 127 -5.86 24.66 -0.80
N VAL A 128 -6.04 25.27 0.37
CA VAL A 128 -7.24 26.00 0.73
C VAL A 128 -7.42 27.00 -0.39
N LYS A 129 -8.35 26.69 -1.29
CA LYS A 129 -8.82 27.64 -2.29
C LYS A 129 -9.36 28.82 -1.48
N PRO A 130 -8.80 30.04 -1.59
CA PRO A 130 -9.38 31.17 -0.87
C PRO A 130 -10.85 31.29 -1.31
N PRO A 131 -11.79 31.53 -0.37
CA PRO A 131 -13.20 31.65 -0.72
C PRO A 131 -13.37 32.76 -1.76
N PRO A 132 -14.26 32.59 -2.76
CA PRO A 132 -14.49 33.63 -3.75
C PRO A 132 -14.94 34.90 -3.02
N VAL A 133 -14.14 35.97 -3.17
CA VAL A 133 -14.45 37.31 -2.68
C VAL A 133 -15.84 37.68 -3.21
N GLY A 134 -16.76 37.88 -2.28
CA GLY A 134 -18.13 38.28 -2.55
C GLY A 134 -18.14 39.58 -3.33
N ARG A 135 -18.62 39.49 -4.56
CA ARG A 135 -18.96 40.64 -5.42
C ARG A 135 -20.05 41.44 -4.71
N LYS A 136 -19.68 42.51 -4.02
CA LYS A 136 -20.63 43.53 -3.55
C LYS A 136 -21.37 44.05 -4.77
N LYS A 137 -22.68 43.77 -4.84
CA LYS A 137 -23.60 44.48 -5.72
C LYS A 137 -23.98 45.79 -5.01
N THR A 138 -23.56 46.88 -5.64
CA THR A 138 -24.23 48.18 -5.64
C THR A 138 -25.69 48.04 -6.00
#